data_AF-A8T9T3-F1
#
_entry.id   AF-A8T9T3-F1
#
_cell.length_a   1.000
_cell.length_b   1.000
_cell.length_c   1.000
_cell.angle_alpha   90.00
_cell.angle_beta   90.00
_cell.angle_gamma   90.00
#
_symmetry.space_group_name_H-M   'P 1'
#
loop_
_entity.id
_entity.type
_entity.pdbx_description
1 polymer ?
#
loop_
_entity_poly.entity_id
_entity_poly.type
_entity_poly.pdbx_seq_one_letter_code
_entity_poly.pdbx_strand_id
1 'polypeptide(L)'
;MSYLINRKKYDAETKSLTNYFNQVFGILVFTISLTCLSFPNPQKAALFSFPIILALFGLAPKVKEIRLVRTLIKEHDDEDEKKVLEQELQGFIKADSGFLKSLRQVPVYYYGVMFYLAVLASEDFGVWFRT
;
A
#
# COMPACT_ATOMS: atom_id res chain seq x y z
N MET A 1 5.93 -20.37 19.59
CA MET A 1 5.97 -20.39 18.12
C MET A 1 4.55 -20.62 17.67
N SER A 2 3.84 -19.61 17.15
CA SER A 2 2.52 -19.85 16.56
C SER A 2 2.74 -20.68 15.29
N TYR A 3 2.13 -21.87 15.24
CA TYR A 3 2.31 -22.85 14.17
C TYR A 3 1.66 -22.42 12.84
N LEU A 4 0.82 -21.38 12.86
CA LEU A 4 -0.07 -21.03 11.75
C LEU A 4 0.54 -20.09 10.72
N ILE A 5 1.49 -19.23 11.11
CA ILE A 5 2.07 -18.22 10.22
C ILE A 5 3.53 -18.54 9.95
N ASN A 6 3.85 -18.84 8.69
CA ASN A 6 5.24 -18.95 8.28
C ASN A 6 5.86 -17.56 8.21
N ARG A 7 6.56 -17.16 9.28
CA ARG A 7 7.16 -15.83 9.40
C ARG A 7 8.08 -15.47 8.23
N LYS A 8 8.85 -16.42 7.69
CA LYS A 8 9.74 -16.16 6.54
C LYS A 8 8.95 -15.80 5.28
N LYS A 9 7.84 -16.49 5.01
CA LYS A 9 6.98 -16.17 3.87
C LYS A 9 6.26 -14.84 4.06
N TYR A 10 5.73 -14.61 5.26
CA TYR A 10 5.09 -13.34 5.62
C TYR A 10 6.04 -12.14 5.46
N ASP A 11 7.27 -12.25 5.95
CA ASP A 11 8.28 -11.19 5.81
C ASP A 11 8.66 -10.95 4.34
N ALA A 12 8.77 -12.01 3.54
CA ALA A 12 9.06 -11.90 2.11
C ALA A 12 7.91 -11.23 1.32
N GLU A 13 6.66 -11.59 1.60
CA GLU A 13 5.48 -10.96 1.00
C GLU A 13 5.37 -9.49 1.41
N THR A 14 5.60 -9.19 2.69
CA THR A 14 5.60 -7.81 3.20
C THR A 14 6.70 -6.99 2.53
N LYS A 15 7.92 -7.54 2.39
CA LYS A 15 9.02 -6.86 1.68
C LYS A 15 8.70 -6.63 0.21
N SER A 16 8.08 -7.60 -0.47
CA SER A 16 7.64 -7.45 -1.86
C SER A 16 6.61 -6.34 -2.01
N LEU A 17 5.66 -6.25 -1.08
CA LEU A 17 4.65 -5.19 -1.05
C LEU A 17 5.27 -3.81 -0.81
N THR A 18 6.16 -3.70 0.20
CA THR A 18 6.91 -2.47 0.50
C THR A 18 7.73 -2.01 -0.72
N ASN A 19 8.44 -2.93 -1.38
CA ASN A 19 9.20 -2.63 -2.59
C ASN A 19 8.30 -2.17 -3.73
N TYR A 20 7.16 -2.83 -3.95
CA TYR A 20 6.19 -2.42 -4.97
C TYR A 20 5.72 -0.98 -4.74
N PHE A 21 5.31 -0.65 -3.50
CA PHE A 21 4.82 0.71 -3.22
C PHE A 21 5.92 1.76 -3.37
N ASN A 22 7.17 1.49 -2.98
CA ASN A 22 8.25 2.45 -3.09
C ASN A 22 8.76 2.61 -4.53
N GLN A 23 9.05 1.49 -5.21
CA GLN A 23 9.76 1.49 -6.49
C GLN A 23 8.83 1.55 -7.69
N VAL A 24 7.67 0.90 -7.62
CA VAL A 24 6.74 0.85 -8.75
C VAL A 24 5.70 1.95 -8.57
N PHE A 25 4.89 1.87 -7.52
CA PHE A 25 3.79 2.81 -7.33
C PHE A 25 4.30 4.24 -7.10
N GLY A 26 5.19 4.45 -6.13
CA GLY A 26 5.69 5.79 -5.78
C GLY A 26 6.34 6.50 -6.96
N ILE A 27 7.24 5.81 -7.68
CA ILE A 27 7.92 6.38 -8.85
C ILE A 27 6.91 6.68 -9.96
N LEU A 28 6.04 5.73 -10.31
CA LEU A 28 5.08 5.94 -11.41
C LEU A 28 4.10 7.07 -11.09
N VAL A 29 3.56 7.13 -9.86
CA VAL A 29 2.67 8.22 -9.45
C VAL A 29 3.40 9.56 -9.48
N PHE A 30 4.66 9.60 -9.04
CA PHE A 30 5.47 10.81 -9.13
C PHE A 30 5.71 11.25 -10.59
N THR A 31 6.07 10.32 -11.47
CA THR A 31 6.26 10.60 -12.91
C THR A 31 4.97 11.06 -13.59
N ILE A 32 3.83 10.42 -13.27
CA ILE A 32 2.51 10.85 -13.76
C ILE A 32 2.24 12.28 -13.32
N SER A 33 2.47 12.59 -12.05
CA SER A 33 2.27 13.93 -11.50
C SER A 33 3.15 15.00 -12.18
N LEU A 34 4.43 14.69 -12.42
CA LEU A 34 5.34 15.55 -13.19
C LEU A 34 4.84 15.76 -14.63
N THR A 35 4.31 14.70 -15.23
CA THR A 35 3.74 14.76 -16.58
C THR A 35 2.49 15.65 -16.59
N CYS A 36 1.64 15.57 -15.56
CA CYS A 36 0.47 16.45 -15.39
C CYS A 36 0.87 17.93 -15.36
N LEU A 37 1.99 18.30 -14.73
CA LEU A 37 2.49 19.70 -14.67
C LEU A 37 2.91 20.26 -16.04
N SER A 38 3.15 19.41 -17.03
CA SER A 38 3.47 19.84 -18.39
C SER A 38 2.24 20.27 -19.17
N PHE A 39 1.03 19.90 -18.72
CA PHE A 39 -0.21 20.30 -19.38
C PHE A 39 -0.65 21.72 -19.00
N PRO A 40 -1.46 22.39 -19.85
CA PRO A 40 -1.98 23.73 -19.58
C PRO A 40 -2.86 23.81 -18.32
N ASN A 41 -3.52 22.70 -17.95
CA ASN A 41 -4.29 22.59 -16.71
C ASN A 41 -3.87 21.29 -15.98
N PRO A 42 -2.87 21.38 -15.08
CA PRO A 42 -2.32 20.21 -14.38
C PRO A 42 -3.35 19.47 -13.54
N GLN A 43 -4.29 20.19 -12.92
CA GLN A 43 -5.33 19.61 -12.08
C GLN A 43 -6.28 18.71 -12.89
N LYS A 44 -6.74 19.16 -14.07
CA LYS A 44 -7.59 18.34 -14.95
C LYS A 44 -6.84 17.12 -15.49
N ALA A 45 -5.56 17.28 -15.82
CA ALA A 45 -4.71 16.16 -16.22
C ALA A 45 -4.52 15.15 -15.09
N ALA A 46 -4.36 15.62 -13.85
CA ALA A 46 -4.32 14.76 -12.66
C ALA A 46 -5.66 14.02 -12.50
N LEU A 47 -6.79 14.71 -12.48
CA LEU A 47 -8.13 14.08 -12.41
C LEU A 47 -8.34 13.01 -13.49
N PHE A 48 -7.89 13.25 -14.72
CA PHE A 48 -7.98 12.27 -15.80
C PHE A 48 -7.07 11.04 -15.58
N SER A 49 -5.91 11.22 -14.93
CA SER A 49 -4.99 10.13 -14.59
C SER A 49 -5.33 9.40 -13.29
N PHE A 50 -6.29 9.90 -12.51
CA PHE A 50 -6.72 9.28 -11.25
C PHE A 50 -7.13 7.79 -11.38
N PRO A 51 -7.88 7.35 -12.41
CA PRO A 51 -8.21 5.93 -12.59
C PRO A 51 -6.97 5.05 -12.82
N ILE A 52 -5.91 5.59 -13.43
CA ILE A 52 -4.64 4.88 -13.63
C ILE A 52 -3.96 4.63 -12.29
N ILE A 53 -3.97 5.62 -11.40
CA ILE A 53 -3.41 5.50 -10.05
C ILE A 53 -4.21 4.47 -9.24
N LEU A 54 -5.53 4.46 -9.35
CA LEU A 54 -6.37 3.43 -8.72
C LEU A 54 -6.05 2.03 -9.26
N ALA A 55 -5.85 1.89 -10.58
CA ALA A 55 -5.46 0.62 -11.18
C ALA A 55 -4.09 0.15 -10.68
N LEU A 56 -3.11 1.05 -10.59
CA LEU A 56 -1.79 0.76 -10.01
C LEU A 56 -1.88 0.32 -8.55
N PHE A 57 -2.82 0.88 -7.79
CA PHE A 57 -3.05 0.49 -6.40
C PHE A 57 -3.66 -0.92 -6.33
N GLY A 58 -4.63 -1.21 -7.20
CA GLY A 58 -5.26 -2.54 -7.31
C GLY A 58 -4.31 -3.66 -7.74
N LEU A 59 -3.23 -3.32 -8.45
CA LEU A 59 -2.20 -4.26 -8.91
C LEU A 59 -1.17 -4.61 -7.81
N ALA A 60 -1.28 -4.01 -6.62
CA ALA A 60 -0.35 -4.26 -5.53
C ALA A 60 -0.31 -5.75 -5.13
N PRO A 61 0.88 -6.30 -4.80
CA PRO A 61 1.02 -7.66 -4.30
C PRO A 61 0.14 -7.88 -3.07
N LYS A 62 -0.54 -9.02 -3.00
CA LYS A 62 -1.36 -9.37 -1.83
C LYS A 62 -0.53 -10.20 -0.86
N VAL A 63 -0.60 -9.88 0.43
CA VAL A 63 -0.07 -10.74 1.51
C VAL A 63 -1.00 -11.94 1.65
N LYS A 64 -0.57 -13.09 1.13
CA LYS A 64 -1.38 -14.31 1.05
C LYS A 64 -1.36 -15.07 2.36
N GLU A 65 -0.29 -15.00 3.14
CA GLU A 65 -0.16 -15.76 4.39
C GLU A 65 -1.23 -15.38 5.42
N ILE A 66 -1.43 -14.09 5.71
CA ILE A 66 -2.52 -13.65 6.62
C ILE A 66 -3.89 -14.06 6.09
N ARG A 67 -4.09 -14.00 4.77
CA ARG A 67 -5.36 -14.36 4.15
C ARG A 67 -5.62 -15.86 4.27
N LEU A 68 -4.60 -16.70 4.04
CA LEU A 68 -4.67 -18.15 4.21
C LEU A 68 -5.03 -18.51 5.65
N VAL A 69 -4.34 -17.94 6.64
CA VAL A 69 -4.65 -18.18 8.06
C VAL A 69 -6.09 -17.75 8.38
N ARG A 70 -6.54 -16.59 7.88
CA ARG A 70 -7.93 -16.15 8.08
C ARG A 70 -8.96 -17.08 7.42
N THR A 71 -8.65 -17.68 6.27
CA THR A 71 -9.53 -18.67 5.63
C THR A 71 -9.55 -19.97 6.42
N LEU A 72 -8.40 -20.48 6.86
CA LEU A 72 -8.28 -21.69 7.68
C LEU A 72 -9.05 -21.57 8.99
N ILE A 73 -8.99 -20.40 9.64
CA ILE A 73 -9.77 -20.11 10.85
C ILE A 73 -11.29 -20.10 10.56
N LYS A 74 -11.71 -19.63 9.38
CA LYS A 74 -13.13 -19.60 9.01
C LYS A 74 -13.70 -20.97 8.70
N GLU A 75 -12.87 -21.88 8.20
CA GLU A 75 -13.23 -23.26 7.85
C GLU A 75 -13.13 -24.23 9.03
N HIS A 76 -12.71 -23.77 10.22
CA HIS A 76 -12.77 -24.58 11.44
C HIS A 76 -14.20 -24.66 11.98
N ASP A 77 -14.64 -25.89 12.28
CA ASP A 77 -15.97 -26.21 12.81
C ASP A 77 -16.12 -25.89 14.31
N ASP A 78 -15.02 -25.83 15.07
CA ASP A 78 -15.04 -25.55 16.51
C ASP A 78 -14.94 -24.03 16.79
N GLU A 79 -16.02 -23.46 17.34
CA GLU A 79 -16.15 -22.05 17.71
C GLU A 79 -15.16 -21.60 18.79
N ASP A 80 -14.78 -22.49 19.72
CA ASP A 80 -13.89 -22.15 20.83
C ASP A 80 -12.42 -22.19 20.37
N GLU A 81 -12.04 -23.17 19.55
CA GLU A 81 -10.71 -23.19 18.91
C GLU A 81 -10.53 -22.02 17.95
N LYS A 82 -11.58 -21.65 17.21
CA LYS A 82 -11.59 -20.50 16.30
C LYS A 82 -11.27 -19.19 17.03
N LYS A 83 -11.85 -18.96 18.22
CA LYS A 83 -11.55 -17.78 19.03
C LYS A 83 -10.10 -17.73 19.49
N VAL A 84 -9.53 -18.88 19.87
CA VAL A 84 -8.11 -18.98 20.27
C VAL A 84 -7.20 -18.67 19.08
N LEU A 85 -7.50 -19.21 17.90
CA LEU A 85 -6.74 -18.96 16.66
C LEU A 85 -6.85 -17.51 16.19
N GLU A 86 -8.02 -16.89 16.31
CA GLU A 86 -8.20 -15.46 16.02
C GLU A 86 -7.41 -14.57 16.99
N GLN A 87 -7.39 -14.91 18.28
CA GLN A 87 -6.58 -14.22 19.28
C GLN A 87 -5.09 -14.36 19.01
N GLU A 88 -4.60 -15.54 18.61
CA GLU A 88 -3.20 -15.71 18.19
C GLU A 88 -2.87 -14.87 16.96
N LEU A 89 -3.74 -14.86 15.94
CA LEU A 89 -3.55 -14.05 14.73
C LEU A 89 -3.54 -12.55 15.06
N GLN A 90 -4.45 -12.08 15.91
CA GLN A 90 -4.45 -10.70 16.37
C GLN A 90 -3.22 -10.36 17.21
N GLY A 91 -2.78 -11.29 18.06
CA GLY A 91 -1.56 -11.18 18.85
C GLY A 91 -0.33 -11.04 17.95
N PHE A 92 -0.23 -11.85 16.88
CA PHE A 92 0.82 -11.75 15.89
C PHE A 92 0.80 -10.40 15.16
N ILE A 93 -0.36 -9.94 14.69
CA ILE A 93 -0.50 -8.65 14.00
C ILE A 93 -0.16 -7.47 14.92
N LYS A 94 -0.60 -7.50 16.19
CA LYS A 94 -0.31 -6.44 17.17
C LYS A 94 1.16 -6.44 17.61
N ALA A 95 1.75 -7.62 17.81
CA ALA A 95 3.17 -7.76 18.14
C ALA A 95 4.07 -7.46 16.94
N ASP A 96 3.55 -7.62 15.72
CA ASP A 96 4.26 -7.28 14.50
C ASP A 96 4.30 -5.76 14.27
N SER A 97 5.18 -5.13 15.05
CA SER A 97 5.71 -3.80 14.72
C SER A 97 6.37 -3.75 13.33
N GLY A 98 6.62 -4.90 12.69
CA GLY A 98 7.21 -5.03 11.35
C GLY A 98 6.31 -4.46 10.24
N PHE A 99 5.00 -4.66 10.31
CA PHE A 99 4.06 -4.05 9.35
C PHE A 99 4.02 -2.52 9.46
N LEU A 100 3.89 -1.99 10.69
CA LEU A 100 3.93 -0.55 10.96
C LEU A 100 5.31 0.07 10.59
N LYS A 101 6.40 -0.64 10.86
CA LYS A 101 7.75 -0.24 10.42
C LYS A 101 7.88 -0.28 8.89
N SER A 102 7.36 -1.31 8.22
CA SER A 102 7.35 -1.42 6.76
C SER A 102 6.56 -0.28 6.12
N LEU A 103 5.39 0.08 6.67
CA LEU A 103 4.60 1.23 6.22
C LEU A 103 5.35 2.55 6.36
N ARG A 104 6.20 2.71 7.39
CA ARG A 104 7.05 3.90 7.55
C ARG A 104 8.29 3.87 6.64
N GLN A 105 8.64 2.72 6.07
CA GLN A 105 9.77 2.50 5.16
C GLN A 105 9.41 2.71 3.69
N VAL A 106 8.25 3.33 3.39
CA VAL A 106 7.83 3.64 2.02
C VAL A 106 7.86 5.16 1.71
N PRO A 107 8.99 5.87 1.92
CA PRO A 107 9.03 7.33 1.75
C PRO A 107 8.74 7.79 0.33
N VAL A 108 9.14 7.01 -0.69
CA VAL A 108 8.91 7.36 -2.11
C VAL A 108 7.44 7.25 -2.47
N TYR A 109 6.72 6.27 -1.90
CA TYR A 109 5.27 6.18 -2.01
C TYR A 109 4.60 7.44 -1.45
N TYR A 110 4.92 7.82 -0.21
CA TYR A 110 4.32 9.00 0.40
C TYR A 110 4.66 10.26 -0.39
N TYR A 111 5.91 10.41 -0.83
CA TYR A 111 6.31 11.55 -1.63
C TYR A 111 5.53 11.63 -2.95
N GLY A 112 5.45 10.53 -3.70
CA GLY A 112 4.69 10.47 -4.95
C GLY A 112 3.21 10.76 -4.76
N VAL A 113 2.57 10.16 -3.75
CA VAL A 113 1.14 10.38 -3.44
C VAL A 113 0.89 11.81 -2.98
N MET A 114 1.69 12.34 -2.06
CA MET A 114 1.53 13.71 -1.57
C MET A 114 1.74 14.73 -2.70
N PHE A 115 2.72 14.49 -3.57
CA PHE A 115 2.97 15.33 -4.73
C PHE A 115 1.80 15.28 -5.72
N TYR A 116 1.27 14.10 -6.02
CA TYR A 116 0.07 13.95 -6.84
C TYR A 116 -1.15 14.68 -6.24
N LEU A 117 -1.38 14.53 -4.94
CA LEU A 117 -2.45 15.23 -4.23
C LEU A 117 -2.26 16.75 -4.26
N ALA A 118 -1.02 17.23 -4.17
CA ALA A 118 -0.72 18.65 -4.28
C ALA A 118 -1.07 19.21 -5.68
N VAL A 119 -0.72 18.48 -6.74
CA VAL A 119 -1.12 18.82 -8.13
C VAL A 119 -2.65 18.80 -8.29
N LEU A 120 -3.35 17.91 -7.60
CA LEU A 120 -4.81 17.80 -7.66
C LEU A 120 -5.53 18.88 -6.81
N ALA A 121 -4.92 19.33 -5.72
CA ALA A 121 -5.49 20.32 -4.81
C ALA A 121 -5.32 21.77 -5.28
N SER A 122 -4.42 22.04 -6.22
CA SER A 122 -4.11 23.41 -6.64
C SER A 122 -4.17 23.57 -8.16
N GLU A 123 -5.08 24.44 -8.61
CA GLU A 123 -5.17 24.88 -9.99
C GLU A 123 -3.89 25.59 -10.47
N ASP A 124 -3.19 26.26 -9.55
CA ASP A 124 -2.00 27.10 -9.79
C ASP A 124 -0.65 26.44 -9.45
N PHE A 125 -0.62 25.14 -9.12
CA PHE A 125 0.63 24.48 -8.74
C PHE A 125 1.72 24.57 -9.83
N GLY A 126 1.30 24.62 -11.10
CA GLY A 126 2.19 24.86 -12.24
C GLY A 126 2.84 26.25 -12.28
N VAL A 127 2.21 27.27 -11.67
CA VAL A 127 2.75 28.64 -11.57
C VAL A 127 3.83 28.70 -10.48
N TRP A 128 3.61 28.03 -9.35
CA TRP A 128 4.56 27.97 -8.23
C TRP A 128 5.86 27.23 -8.56
N PHE A 129 5.81 26.23 -9.45
CA PHE A 129 6.98 25.44 -9.84
C PHE A 129 7.75 26.01 -11.04
N ARG A 130 7.12 26.91 -11.82
CA ARG A 130 7.74 27.58 -12.98
C ARG A 130 8.30 28.97 -12.65
N THR A 131 8.09 29.46 -11.43
CA THR A 131 8.69 30.70 -10.89
C THR A 131 9.95 30.35 -10.09
#